data_AF-A0A6P0XET1-F1
#
_entry.id   AF-A0A6P0XET1-F1
#
_cell.length_a   1.000
_cell.length_b   1.000
_cell.length_c   1.000
_cell.angle_alpha   90.00
_cell.angle_beta   90.00
_cell.angle_gamma   90.00
#
_symmetry.space_group_name_H-M   'P 1'
#
loop_
_entity.id
_entity.type
_entity.pdbx_description
1 polymer ?
#
loop_
_entity_poly.entity_id
_entity_poly.type
_entity_poly.pdbx_seq_one_letter_code
_entity_poly.pdbx_strand_id
1 'polypeptide(L)'
;MKMTRRFFFGLVSALAYGLFIKCKAQTTTGVASSSQIVVNQVGYYPNSPKLAFLLNLSNSTNNQVQLLDARTKKTVFVSELAASAKDKASQDVIQTVDFTDFNQVGRYYLKYGNLQSYPFDIGTGIYQDALTKLLRSYYLQRCGIAINDQETGVSHPPCHLNDGMFAHSDQFYQAGETKSTQGGWHDAGDFGKYTVTVAVTVGRLLSLYEQYPNLFSDR
;
A
#
# COMPACT_ATOMS: atom_id res chain seq x y z
N MET A 1 -20.49 -36.87 -70.47
CA MET A 1 -21.91 -36.68 -70.11
C MET A 1 -21.94 -35.71 -68.92
N LYS A 2 -22.09 -34.39 -69.16
CA LYS A 2 -23.21 -33.54 -68.68
C LYS A 2 -23.65 -33.91 -67.23
N MET A 3 -23.63 -33.03 -66.23
CA MET A 3 -24.16 -31.65 -66.23
C MET A 3 -23.65 -30.85 -65.01
N THR A 4 -23.44 -29.58 -65.28
CA THR A 4 -23.22 -28.43 -64.39
C THR A 4 -24.35 -28.16 -63.38
N ARG A 5 -24.03 -27.56 -62.22
CA ARG A 5 -24.84 -26.51 -61.60
C ARG A 5 -23.97 -25.45 -60.93
N ARG A 6 -24.16 -24.20 -61.36
CA ARG A 6 -23.57 -22.96 -60.83
C ARG A 6 -24.40 -22.45 -59.66
N PHE A 7 -23.76 -21.81 -58.69
CA PHE A 7 -24.30 -20.63 -58.03
C PHE A 7 -23.18 -19.60 -57.81
N PHE A 8 -23.51 -18.35 -58.12
CA PHE A 8 -22.69 -17.14 -58.07
C PHE A 8 -23.06 -16.33 -56.82
N PHE A 9 -22.30 -15.25 -56.58
CA PHE A 9 -22.34 -14.26 -55.48
C PHE A 9 -21.48 -14.67 -54.27
N GLY A 10 -20.46 -13.94 -53.84
CA GLY A 10 -20.12 -12.53 -54.01
C GLY A 10 -19.74 -12.00 -52.63
N LEU A 11 -18.49 -11.63 -52.39
CA LEU A 11 -18.04 -10.91 -51.19
C LEU A 11 -16.74 -10.18 -51.56
N VAL A 12 -16.85 -8.94 -52.05
CA VAL A 12 -16.73 -7.70 -51.26
C VAL A 12 -15.31 -7.54 -50.75
N SER A 13 -14.53 -6.81 -51.55
CA SER A 13 -13.28 -6.14 -51.19
C SER A 13 -13.53 -5.14 -50.06
N ALA A 14 -13.08 -5.45 -48.85
CA ALA A 14 -12.97 -4.49 -47.76
C ALA A 14 -11.61 -3.79 -47.85
N LEU A 15 -11.59 -2.60 -48.46
CA LEU A 15 -10.53 -1.62 -48.29
C LEU A 15 -10.49 -1.21 -46.81
N ALA A 16 -9.45 -1.63 -46.10
CA ALA A 16 -9.17 -1.12 -44.76
C ALA A 16 -8.77 0.36 -44.87
N TYR A 17 -9.73 1.26 -44.62
CA TYR A 17 -9.45 2.65 -44.31
C TYR A 17 -8.69 2.70 -42.99
N GLY A 18 -7.36 2.74 -43.07
CA GLY A 18 -6.50 3.08 -41.95
C GLY A 18 -6.67 4.55 -41.61
N LEU A 19 -7.70 4.90 -40.85
CA LEU A 19 -7.78 6.17 -40.13
C LEU A 19 -6.70 6.14 -39.04
N PHE A 20 -5.49 6.56 -39.40
CA PHE A 20 -4.48 6.98 -38.45
C PHE A 20 -4.98 8.26 -37.76
N ILE A 21 -5.81 8.08 -36.74
CA ILE A 21 -6.02 9.12 -35.74
C ILE A 21 -4.65 9.29 -35.08
N LYS A 22 -3.93 10.35 -35.48
CA LYS A 22 -2.79 10.86 -34.72
C LYS A 22 -3.31 11.19 -33.33
N CYS A 23 -3.19 10.23 -32.41
CA CYS A 23 -3.30 10.52 -31.00
C CYS A 23 -2.18 11.53 -30.71
N LYS A 24 -2.53 12.80 -30.61
CA LYS A 24 -1.68 13.77 -29.93
C LYS A 24 -1.60 13.24 -28.51
N ALA A 25 -0.51 12.56 -28.19
CA ALA A 25 -0.15 12.33 -26.81
C ALA A 25 -0.29 13.67 -26.11
N GLN A 26 -1.17 13.75 -25.12
CA GLN A 26 -1.20 14.91 -24.23
C GLN A 26 0.22 15.00 -23.67
N THR A 27 0.96 16.01 -24.08
CA THR A 27 2.08 16.50 -23.29
C THR A 27 1.48 16.82 -21.94
N THR A 28 1.68 15.93 -20.98
CA THR A 28 1.53 16.26 -19.57
C THR A 28 2.52 17.39 -19.32
N THR A 29 2.04 18.63 -19.42
CA THR A 29 2.68 19.73 -18.72
C THR A 29 2.71 19.25 -17.28
N GLY A 30 3.90 18.84 -16.81
CA GLY A 30 4.07 18.32 -15.47
C GLY A 30 3.41 19.32 -14.53
N VAL A 31 2.36 18.89 -13.84
CA VAL A 31 1.81 19.68 -12.75
C VAL A 31 3.01 19.93 -11.86
N ALA A 32 3.42 21.19 -11.72
CA ALA A 32 4.46 21.55 -10.79
C ALA A 32 3.99 20.99 -9.43
N SER A 33 4.67 19.94 -8.97
CA SER A 33 4.26 19.22 -7.77
C SER A 33 4.29 20.22 -6.62
N SER A 34 3.14 20.38 -5.94
CA SER A 34 2.94 21.45 -4.96
C SER A 34 3.91 21.30 -3.80
N SER A 35 4.45 22.41 -3.29
CA SER A 35 5.33 22.37 -2.13
C SER A 35 4.61 21.76 -0.92
N GLN A 36 5.23 20.77 -0.27
CA GLN A 36 4.63 20.08 0.88
C GLN A 36 5.69 19.53 1.83
N ILE A 37 5.29 19.30 3.07
CA ILE A 37 6.10 18.60 4.08
C ILE A 37 5.52 17.20 4.26
N VAL A 38 6.31 16.18 3.92
CA VAL A 38 5.94 14.78 4.11
C VAL A 38 6.70 14.18 5.29
N VAL A 39 5.98 13.42 6.10
CA VAL A 39 6.43 12.85 7.37
C VAL A 39 5.96 11.39 7.47
N ASN A 40 6.55 10.62 8.38
CA ASN A 40 5.90 9.41 8.87
C ASN A 40 4.65 9.84 9.66
N GLN A 41 3.46 9.55 9.14
CA GLN A 41 2.20 10.01 9.74
C GLN A 41 1.83 9.28 11.04
N VAL A 42 2.43 8.12 11.32
CA VAL A 42 2.36 7.49 12.65
C VAL A 42 3.34 8.21 13.57
N GLY A 43 4.60 8.31 13.13
CA GLY A 43 5.63 9.10 13.80
C GLY A 43 6.96 8.38 13.95
N TYR A 44 7.69 8.67 15.03
CA TYR A 44 9.09 8.29 15.20
C TYR A 44 9.43 7.81 16.62
N TYR A 45 10.38 6.87 16.75
CA TYR A 45 10.91 6.49 18.07
C TYR A 45 11.83 7.58 18.63
N PRO A 46 11.86 7.81 19.96
CA PRO A 46 12.69 8.83 20.58
C PRO A 46 14.17 8.72 20.24
N ASN A 47 14.75 7.52 20.19
CA ASN A 47 16.20 7.34 19.98
C ASN A 47 16.54 6.77 18.59
N SER A 48 15.67 7.00 17.60
CA SER A 48 15.88 6.57 16.22
C SER A 48 15.95 7.78 15.28
N PRO A 49 16.49 7.61 14.05
CA PRO A 49 16.48 8.67 13.04
C PRO A 49 15.09 9.21 12.78
N LYS A 50 14.97 10.54 12.69
CA LYS A 50 13.71 11.26 12.45
C LYS A 50 13.87 12.20 11.28
N LEU A 51 13.48 11.70 10.12
CA LEU A 51 13.58 12.41 8.86
C LEU A 51 12.20 12.77 8.34
N ALA A 52 12.09 14.01 7.87
CA ALA A 52 10.98 14.49 7.06
C ALA A 52 11.53 15.10 5.78
N PHE A 53 10.65 15.29 4.79
CA PHE A 53 11.06 15.83 3.50
C PHE A 53 10.18 17.00 3.11
N LEU A 54 10.83 18.06 2.67
CA LEU A 54 10.17 19.19 2.07
C LEU A 54 10.33 19.08 0.55
N LEU A 55 9.21 18.90 -0.13
CA LEU A 55 9.16 18.64 -1.57
C LEU A 55 8.91 19.93 -2.33
N ASN A 56 9.58 20.09 -3.47
CA ASN A 56 9.37 21.11 -4.49
C ASN A 56 9.22 22.53 -3.93
N LEU A 57 10.11 22.92 -3.03
CA LEU A 57 10.10 24.27 -2.47
C LEU A 57 10.37 25.28 -3.57
N SER A 58 9.35 26.08 -3.92
CA SER A 58 9.45 27.00 -5.05
C SER A 58 10.31 28.23 -4.75
N ASN A 59 10.47 28.62 -3.48
CA ASN A 59 11.35 29.71 -3.03
C ASN A 59 11.74 29.50 -1.55
N SER A 60 13.02 29.31 -1.27
CA SER A 60 13.53 29.24 0.10
C SER A 60 13.87 30.64 0.61
N THR A 61 13.08 31.16 1.55
CA THR A 61 13.35 32.44 2.23
C THR A 61 13.98 32.26 3.61
N ASN A 62 14.07 31.00 4.09
CA ASN A 62 14.63 30.63 5.38
C ASN A 62 15.21 29.22 5.28
N ASN A 63 16.27 28.90 6.01
CA ASN A 63 16.79 27.53 6.10
C ASN A 63 16.22 26.75 7.31
N GLN A 64 15.33 27.35 8.11
CA GLN A 64 14.84 26.73 9.34
C GLN A 64 13.43 26.14 9.21
N VAL A 65 13.28 24.90 9.68
CA VAL A 65 12.00 24.21 9.86
C VAL A 65 11.72 24.07 11.33
N GLN A 66 10.52 24.48 11.75
CA GLN A 66 10.10 24.45 13.14
C GLN A 66 9.38 23.14 13.44
N LEU A 67 9.71 22.50 14.55
CA LEU A 67 8.89 21.46 15.16
C LEU A 67 8.05 22.09 16.26
N LEU A 68 6.73 21.92 16.17
CA LEU A 68 5.79 22.52 17.12
C LEU A 68 5.05 21.43 17.89
N ASP A 69 4.86 21.67 19.18
CA ASP A 69 3.98 20.85 20.02
C ASP A 69 2.52 21.02 19.56
N ALA A 70 1.86 19.90 19.28
CA ALA A 70 0.55 19.90 18.65
C ALA A 70 -0.55 20.51 19.52
N ARG A 71 -0.37 20.52 20.85
CA ARG A 71 -1.34 21.05 21.82
C ARG A 71 -1.11 22.54 22.08
N THR A 72 0.12 22.90 22.43
CA THR A 72 0.47 24.27 22.85
C THR A 72 0.77 25.19 21.67
N LYS A 73 1.01 24.62 20.48
CA LYS A 73 1.40 25.35 19.25
C LYS A 73 2.71 26.13 19.40
N LYS A 74 3.53 25.78 20.40
CA LYS A 74 4.85 26.38 20.62
C LYS A 74 5.91 25.61 19.84
N THR A 75 6.87 26.34 19.27
CA THR A 75 8.08 25.74 18.72
C THR A 75 8.90 25.12 19.85
N VAL A 76 9.21 23.83 19.72
CA VAL A 76 9.98 23.06 20.71
C VAL A 76 11.36 22.66 20.17
N PHE A 77 11.54 22.70 18.86
CA PHE A 77 12.81 22.43 18.19
C PHE A 77 12.86 23.14 16.84
N VAL A 78 14.06 23.41 16.35
CA VAL A 78 14.30 23.98 15.02
C VAL A 78 15.38 23.14 14.34
N SER A 79 15.07 22.64 13.16
CA SER A 79 15.99 21.93 12.27
C SER A 79 16.42 22.84 11.14
N GLU A 80 17.64 22.69 10.67
CA GLU A 80 18.06 23.27 9.40
C GLU A 80 17.63 22.36 8.23
N LEU A 81 17.34 22.99 7.08
CA LEU A 81 17.09 22.31 5.82
C LEU A 81 18.41 21.89 5.21
N ALA A 82 18.49 20.62 4.83
CA ALA A 82 19.58 20.14 3.99
C ALA A 82 19.53 20.78 2.59
N ALA A 83 20.65 20.65 1.87
CA ALA A 83 20.75 21.03 0.47
C ALA A 83 19.69 20.30 -0.37
N SER A 84 19.13 21.00 -1.36
CA SER A 84 18.17 20.42 -2.28
C SER A 84 18.81 19.38 -3.18
N ALA A 85 18.17 18.22 -3.31
CA ALA A 85 18.54 17.17 -4.24
C ALA A 85 17.32 16.78 -5.08
N LYS A 86 17.51 16.57 -6.39
CA LYS A 86 16.46 16.05 -7.25
C LYS A 86 16.39 14.54 -7.12
N ASP A 87 15.24 14.01 -6.73
CA ASP A 87 15.00 12.57 -6.69
C ASP A 87 14.80 12.03 -8.11
N LYS A 88 15.43 10.88 -8.39
CA LYS A 88 15.42 10.29 -9.75
C LYS A 88 14.10 9.58 -10.06
N ALA A 89 13.41 9.04 -9.07
CA ALA A 89 12.20 8.25 -9.28
C ALA A 89 10.98 9.15 -9.46
N SER A 90 10.75 10.06 -8.51
CA SER A 90 9.62 10.99 -8.49
C SER A 90 9.82 12.23 -9.35
N GLN A 91 11.08 12.60 -9.65
CA GLN A 91 11.47 13.89 -10.22
C GLN A 91 11.24 15.10 -9.30
N ASP A 92 10.83 14.88 -8.06
CA ASP A 92 10.67 15.94 -7.06
C ASP A 92 12.04 16.51 -6.64
N VAL A 93 12.07 17.80 -6.31
CA VAL A 93 13.19 18.42 -5.60
C VAL A 93 12.95 18.24 -4.10
N ILE A 94 13.86 17.57 -3.42
CA ILE A 94 13.73 17.17 -2.02
C ILE A 94 14.76 17.89 -1.17
N GLN A 95 14.32 18.42 -0.04
CA GLN A 95 15.18 18.86 1.05
C GLN A 95 14.85 18.07 2.32
N THR A 96 15.86 17.46 2.93
CA THR A 96 15.70 16.69 4.16
C THR A 96 15.64 17.62 5.36
N VAL A 97 14.73 17.31 6.28
CA VAL A 97 14.63 17.90 7.61
C VAL A 97 14.99 16.79 8.61
N ASP A 98 16.11 16.95 9.30
CA ASP A 98 16.59 16.01 10.31
C ASP A 98 16.40 16.58 11.71
N PHE A 99 15.45 16.02 12.44
CA PHE A 99 15.16 16.40 13.83
C PHE A 99 15.45 15.23 14.77
N THR A 100 16.43 14.40 14.41
CA THR A 100 16.83 13.21 15.19
C THR A 100 17.24 13.58 16.61
N ASP A 101 17.83 14.75 16.85
CA ASP A 101 18.26 15.17 18.19
C ASP A 101 17.10 15.51 19.14
N PHE A 102 15.87 15.67 18.61
CA PHE A 102 14.70 15.92 19.43
C PHE A 102 14.03 14.62 19.89
N ASN A 103 14.13 14.33 21.19
CA ASN A 103 13.76 13.03 21.75
C ASN A 103 12.59 13.09 22.75
N GLN A 104 11.98 14.27 22.93
CA GLN A 104 10.86 14.39 23.87
C GLN A 104 9.62 13.69 23.33
N VAL A 105 9.00 12.87 24.17
CA VAL A 105 7.77 12.15 23.85
C VAL A 105 6.60 13.13 23.78
N GLY A 106 5.78 13.01 22.74
CA GLY A 106 4.63 13.88 22.54
C GLY A 106 4.08 13.82 21.13
N ARG A 107 3.13 14.72 20.84
CA ARG A 107 2.52 14.88 19.52
C ARG A 107 2.96 16.19 18.91
N TYR A 108 3.47 16.15 17.69
CA TYR A 108 4.12 17.29 17.04
C TYR A 108 3.67 17.44 15.59
N TYR A 109 4.04 18.56 14.99
CA TYR A 109 4.00 18.76 13.54
C TYR A 109 5.14 19.69 13.12
N LEU A 110 5.58 19.57 11.87
CA LEU A 110 6.58 20.45 11.28
C LEU A 110 5.92 21.62 10.56
N LYS A 111 6.57 22.78 10.61
CA LYS A 111 6.14 23.99 9.93
C LYS A 111 7.31 24.67 9.22
N TYR A 112 7.07 25.10 7.99
CA TYR A 112 7.99 25.91 7.19
C TYR A 112 7.21 27.00 6.46
N GLY A 113 7.36 28.26 6.87
CA GLY A 113 6.54 29.36 6.37
C GLY A 113 5.04 29.08 6.58
N ASN A 114 4.30 28.98 5.48
CA ASN A 114 2.86 28.63 5.47
C ASN A 114 2.60 27.13 5.33
N LEU A 115 3.62 26.31 5.10
CA LEU A 115 3.49 24.86 4.99
C LEU A 115 3.48 24.22 6.37
N GLN A 116 2.62 23.22 6.54
CA GLN A 116 2.49 22.45 7.77
C GLN A 116 2.33 20.96 7.42
N SER A 117 3.01 20.08 8.15
CA SER A 117 2.82 18.64 8.02
C SER A 117 1.53 18.16 8.72
N TYR A 118 1.10 16.94 8.42
CA TYR A 118 0.20 16.22 9.32
C TYR A 118 0.86 16.04 10.69
N PRO A 119 0.06 15.99 11.79
CA PRO A 119 0.59 15.72 13.11
C PRO A 119 1.03 14.25 13.23
N PHE A 120 2.07 14.01 14.03
CA PHE A 120 2.66 12.69 14.28
C PHE A 120 3.13 12.58 15.73
N ASP A 121 3.34 11.35 16.20
CA ASP A 121 3.78 11.09 17.57
C ASP A 121 5.29 10.78 17.64
N ILE A 122 5.98 11.24 18.69
CA ILE A 122 7.30 10.75 19.07
C ILE A 122 7.12 9.93 20.35
N GLY A 123 7.44 8.64 20.33
CA GLY A 123 7.17 7.75 21.47
C GLY A 123 7.59 6.30 21.27
N THR A 124 7.68 5.53 22.35
CA THR A 124 8.21 4.15 22.35
C THR A 124 7.20 3.07 21.96
N GLY A 125 5.89 3.37 21.92
CA GLY A 125 4.82 2.42 21.61
C GLY A 125 4.01 2.76 20.35
N ILE A 126 4.44 3.74 19.56
CA ILE A 126 3.63 4.36 18.50
C ILE A 126 3.24 3.39 17.36
N TYR A 127 4.01 2.32 17.13
CA TYR A 127 3.70 1.33 16.09
C TYR A 127 2.90 0.13 16.60
N GLN A 128 2.58 0.05 17.90
CA GLN A 128 1.86 -1.11 18.45
C GLN A 128 0.46 -1.26 17.84
N ASP A 129 -0.24 -0.14 17.64
CA ASP A 129 -1.56 -0.12 17.01
C ASP A 129 -1.47 -0.55 15.53
N ALA A 130 -0.48 -0.04 14.79
CA ALA A 130 -0.25 -0.42 13.40
C ALA A 130 0.08 -1.92 13.26
N LEU A 131 0.94 -2.47 14.13
CA LEU A 131 1.24 -3.90 14.19
C LEU A 131 -0.01 -4.72 14.49
N THR A 132 -0.82 -4.29 15.46
CA THR A 132 -2.06 -4.98 15.84
C THR A 132 -3.05 -5.01 14.68
N LYS A 133 -3.24 -3.89 13.98
CA LYS A 133 -4.12 -3.80 12.81
C LYS A 133 -3.63 -4.64 11.64
N LEU A 134 -2.32 -4.66 11.39
CA LEU A 134 -1.71 -5.51 10.35
C LEU A 134 -1.94 -6.99 10.65
N LEU A 135 -1.76 -7.43 11.90
CA LEU A 135 -2.02 -8.83 12.24
C LEU A 135 -3.52 -9.16 12.22
N ARG A 136 -4.37 -8.23 12.67
CA ARG A 136 -5.83 -8.39 12.61
C ARG A 136 -6.33 -8.51 11.17
N SER A 137 -5.67 -7.91 10.18
CA SER A 137 -6.10 -8.07 8.78
C SER A 137 -6.05 -9.52 8.31
N TYR A 138 -5.13 -10.36 8.81
CA TYR A 138 -5.14 -11.80 8.54
C TYR A 138 -6.36 -12.50 9.16
N TYR A 139 -6.82 -12.06 10.33
CA TYR A 139 -8.08 -12.57 10.88
C TYR A 139 -9.27 -12.20 9.97
N LEU A 140 -9.32 -10.94 9.51
CA LEU A 140 -10.38 -10.44 8.65
C LEU A 140 -10.38 -11.07 7.24
N GLN A 141 -9.24 -11.57 6.78
CA GLN A 141 -9.11 -12.29 5.51
C GLN A 141 -9.43 -13.78 5.61
N ARG A 142 -9.86 -14.32 6.76
CA ARG A 142 -10.14 -15.75 6.88
C ARG A 142 -11.29 -16.19 5.97
N CYS A 143 -11.07 -17.29 5.27
CA CYS A 143 -12.05 -17.95 4.41
C CYS A 143 -12.70 -19.13 5.16
N GLY A 144 -13.94 -19.51 4.81
CA GLY A 144 -14.60 -20.68 5.39
C GLY A 144 -15.28 -20.46 6.74
N ILE A 145 -15.21 -19.25 7.31
CA ILE A 145 -15.76 -18.94 8.64
C ILE A 145 -16.64 -17.69 8.59
N ALA A 146 -17.53 -17.55 9.58
CA ALA A 146 -18.17 -16.27 9.83
C ALA A 146 -17.16 -15.29 10.42
N ILE A 147 -17.18 -14.05 9.96
CA ILE A 147 -16.49 -12.93 10.59
C ILE A 147 -17.54 -12.03 11.21
N ASN A 148 -17.34 -11.67 12.47
CA ASN A 148 -18.12 -10.66 13.18
C ASN A 148 -17.17 -9.88 14.08
N ASP A 149 -16.50 -8.88 13.50
CA ASP A 149 -15.52 -8.09 14.20
C ASP A 149 -16.10 -6.77 14.70
N GLN A 150 -16.31 -6.65 16.02
CA GLN A 150 -16.80 -5.41 16.63
C GLN A 150 -15.78 -4.26 16.60
N GLU A 151 -14.48 -4.58 16.54
CA GLU A 151 -13.43 -3.55 16.55
C GLU A 151 -13.37 -2.79 15.23
N THR A 152 -13.60 -3.47 14.11
CA THR A 152 -13.56 -2.87 12.77
C THR A 152 -14.94 -2.69 12.14
N GLY A 153 -15.98 -3.33 12.69
CA GLY A 153 -17.31 -3.40 12.10
C GLY A 153 -17.41 -4.34 10.89
N VAL A 154 -16.33 -5.04 10.53
CA VAL A 154 -16.33 -5.99 9.40
C VAL A 154 -17.09 -7.25 9.81
N SER A 155 -18.06 -7.64 8.98
CA SER A 155 -18.81 -8.88 9.20
C SER A 155 -19.26 -9.53 7.90
N HIS A 156 -19.26 -10.86 7.87
CA HIS A 156 -19.89 -11.67 6.83
C HIS A 156 -20.25 -13.07 7.35
N PRO A 157 -21.29 -13.73 6.82
CA PRO A 157 -21.56 -15.14 7.13
C PRO A 157 -20.45 -16.06 6.60
N PRO A 158 -20.42 -17.34 6.98
CA PRO A 158 -19.43 -18.27 6.44
C PRO A 158 -19.44 -18.29 4.91
N CYS A 159 -18.26 -18.13 4.31
CA CYS A 159 -18.08 -18.11 2.85
C CYS A 159 -17.41 -19.40 2.36
N HIS A 160 -17.55 -19.71 1.07
CA HIS A 160 -16.76 -20.74 0.39
C HIS A 160 -16.77 -22.14 1.05
N LEU A 161 -17.92 -22.54 1.62
CA LEU A 161 -18.06 -23.82 2.33
C LEU A 161 -17.96 -25.06 1.42
N ASN A 162 -18.07 -24.87 0.11
CA ASN A 162 -17.93 -25.96 -0.88
C ASN A 162 -16.54 -25.96 -1.54
N ASP A 163 -15.57 -25.26 -0.95
CA ASP A 163 -14.23 -25.19 -1.50
C ASP A 163 -13.57 -26.55 -1.61
N GLY A 164 -13.11 -26.81 -2.83
CA GLY A 164 -12.31 -27.94 -3.19
C GLY A 164 -12.99 -28.86 -4.19
N MET A 165 -12.70 -28.59 -5.46
CA MET A 165 -13.02 -29.46 -6.58
C MET A 165 -11.79 -29.53 -7.48
N PHE A 166 -11.37 -30.74 -7.85
CA PHE A 166 -10.24 -30.91 -8.74
C PHE A 166 -10.60 -30.43 -10.15
N ALA A 167 -9.87 -29.44 -10.67
CA ALA A 167 -10.10 -28.92 -12.02
C ALA A 167 -9.58 -29.87 -13.11
N HIS A 168 -8.59 -30.70 -12.78
CA HIS A 168 -7.93 -31.64 -13.70
C HIS A 168 -7.73 -32.98 -13.00
N SER A 169 -7.81 -34.08 -13.76
CA SER A 169 -7.45 -35.40 -13.25
C SER A 169 -5.93 -35.53 -13.11
N ASP A 170 -5.48 -36.23 -12.08
CA ASP A 170 -4.10 -36.65 -11.88
C ASP A 170 -4.02 -38.14 -11.47
N GLN A 171 -2.87 -38.58 -10.95
CA GLN A 171 -2.66 -39.98 -10.54
C GLN A 171 -3.51 -40.41 -9.32
N PHE A 172 -4.04 -39.45 -8.56
CA PHE A 172 -4.77 -39.68 -7.31
C PHE A 172 -6.26 -39.33 -7.42
N TYR A 173 -6.61 -38.30 -8.19
CA TYR A 173 -7.96 -37.72 -8.20
C TYR A 173 -8.47 -37.46 -9.61
N GLN A 174 -9.79 -37.50 -9.79
CA GLN A 174 -10.44 -37.18 -11.06
C GLN A 174 -10.94 -35.74 -11.12
N ALA A 175 -10.96 -35.14 -12.31
CA ALA A 175 -11.59 -33.83 -12.51
C ALA A 175 -13.07 -33.87 -12.08
N GLY A 176 -13.50 -32.85 -11.34
CA GLY A 176 -14.84 -32.77 -10.75
C GLY A 176 -14.99 -33.50 -9.41
N GLU A 177 -14.01 -34.32 -9.00
CA GLU A 177 -14.00 -34.88 -7.65
C GLU A 177 -13.87 -33.75 -6.62
N THR A 178 -14.54 -33.89 -5.48
CA THR A 178 -14.53 -32.89 -4.41
C THR A 178 -13.72 -33.37 -3.22
N LYS A 179 -12.94 -32.47 -2.64
CA LYS A 179 -12.18 -32.70 -1.41
C LYS A 179 -12.19 -31.41 -0.62
N SER A 180 -12.60 -31.45 0.64
CA SER A 180 -12.64 -30.22 1.43
C SER A 180 -11.27 -29.56 1.52
N THR A 181 -11.19 -28.33 1.03
CA THR A 181 -10.03 -27.43 1.17
C THR A 181 -10.48 -26.11 1.81
N GLN A 182 -11.51 -26.17 2.66
CA GLN A 182 -12.03 -25.03 3.42
C GLN A 182 -10.95 -24.39 4.32
N GLY A 183 -11.16 -23.13 4.67
CA GLY A 183 -10.23 -22.39 5.52
C GLY A 183 -9.19 -21.61 4.74
N GLY A 184 -8.13 -21.21 5.44
CA GLY A 184 -7.06 -20.35 4.92
C GLY A 184 -7.45 -18.88 4.89
N TRP A 185 -6.80 -18.13 3.99
CA TRP A 185 -7.01 -16.70 3.81
C TRP A 185 -7.36 -16.38 2.36
N HIS A 186 -8.30 -15.46 2.15
CA HIS A 186 -8.43 -14.75 0.88
C HIS A 186 -7.14 -13.99 0.60
N ASP A 187 -6.58 -14.16 -0.60
CA ASP A 187 -5.21 -13.75 -0.91
C ASP A 187 -5.05 -12.24 -1.05
N ALA A 188 -6.02 -11.57 -1.66
CA ALA A 188 -5.99 -10.14 -1.89
C ALA A 188 -7.40 -9.53 -1.79
N GLY A 189 -7.75 -8.68 -2.76
CA GLY A 189 -9.11 -8.14 -2.89
C GLY A 189 -10.11 -9.12 -3.49
N ASP A 190 -9.65 -10.24 -4.03
CA ASP A 190 -10.46 -11.38 -4.44
C ASP A 190 -10.50 -12.46 -3.35
N PHE A 191 -11.30 -13.51 -3.60
CA PHE A 191 -11.48 -14.61 -2.64
C PHE A 191 -10.67 -15.87 -2.96
N GLY A 192 -9.78 -15.81 -3.96
CA GLY A 192 -8.86 -16.90 -4.28
C GLY A 192 -7.90 -17.20 -3.14
N LYS A 193 -7.39 -18.44 -3.14
CA LYS A 193 -6.41 -18.94 -2.15
C LYS A 193 -5.25 -19.56 -2.90
N TYR A 194 -4.04 -19.05 -2.68
CA TYR A 194 -2.85 -19.43 -3.46
C TYR A 194 -1.74 -19.96 -2.54
N THR A 195 -1.22 -21.14 -2.87
CA THR A 195 -0.21 -21.84 -2.04
C THR A 195 1.14 -21.10 -2.01
N VAL A 196 1.51 -20.43 -3.10
CA VAL A 196 2.80 -19.73 -3.21
C VAL A 196 2.86 -18.52 -2.28
N THR A 197 1.83 -17.67 -2.30
CA THR A 197 1.74 -16.46 -1.47
C THR A 197 1.54 -16.80 -0.01
N VAL A 198 0.67 -17.79 0.31
CA VAL A 198 0.44 -18.20 1.70
C VAL A 198 1.70 -18.82 2.32
N ALA A 199 2.48 -19.61 1.58
CA ALA A 199 3.71 -20.21 2.10
C ALA A 199 4.74 -19.15 2.50
N VAL A 200 4.97 -18.14 1.66
CA VAL A 200 5.89 -17.02 2.00
C VAL A 200 5.34 -16.19 3.15
N THR A 201 4.02 -15.93 3.16
CA THR A 201 3.36 -15.19 4.24
C THR A 201 3.54 -15.87 5.59
N VAL A 202 3.23 -17.17 5.67
CA VAL A 202 3.41 -17.97 6.89
C VAL A 202 4.88 -17.98 7.32
N GLY A 203 5.81 -18.19 6.38
CA GLY A 203 7.25 -18.15 6.68
C GLY A 203 7.71 -16.82 7.26
N ARG A 204 7.19 -15.68 6.75
CA ARG A 204 7.50 -14.35 7.28
C ARG A 204 6.90 -14.11 8.66
N LEU A 205 5.66 -14.53 8.90
CA LEU A 205 5.01 -14.40 10.20
C LEU A 205 5.70 -15.25 11.28
N LEU A 206 6.07 -16.48 10.95
CA LEU A 206 6.84 -17.35 11.85
C LEU A 206 8.21 -16.76 12.16
N SER A 207 8.94 -16.30 11.14
CA SER A 207 10.26 -15.68 11.33
C SER A 207 10.19 -14.38 12.15
N LEU A 208 9.13 -13.60 12.00
CA LEU A 208 8.89 -12.40 12.81
C LEU A 208 8.67 -12.77 14.29
N TYR A 209 7.88 -13.81 14.56
CA TYR A 209 7.66 -14.32 15.92
C TYR A 209 8.95 -14.87 16.54
N GLU A 210 9.74 -15.64 15.79
CA GLU A 210 11.02 -16.19 16.25
C GLU A 210 12.03 -15.10 16.62
N GLN A 211 12.12 -14.03 15.83
CA GLN A 211 13.07 -12.94 16.06
C GLN A 211 12.62 -12.00 17.18
N TYR A 212 11.31 -11.78 17.34
CA TYR A 212 10.76 -10.77 18.25
C TYR A 212 9.58 -11.32 19.07
N PRO A 213 9.77 -12.39 19.86
CA PRO A 213 8.66 -13.07 20.55
C PRO A 213 7.93 -12.14 21.54
N ASN A 214 8.65 -11.20 22.15
CA ASN A 214 8.09 -10.25 23.12
C ASN A 214 7.12 -9.23 22.50
N LEU A 215 7.05 -9.11 21.16
CA LEU A 215 6.04 -8.30 20.48
C LEU A 215 4.66 -8.98 20.48
N PHE A 216 4.61 -10.28 20.77
CA PHE A 216 3.43 -11.13 20.65
C PHE A 216 3.06 -11.73 22.01
N SER A 217 2.09 -11.12 22.70
CA SER A 217 1.49 -11.68 23.91
C SER A 217 0.20 -12.40 23.57
N ASP A 218 0.01 -13.60 24.13
CA ASP A 218 -1.33 -14.19 24.23
C ASP A 218 -2.18 -13.26 25.12
N ARG A 219 -3.36 -12.85 24.65
CA ARG A 219 -4.27 -11.97 25.38
C ARG A 219 -5.65 -12.60 25.44
#